data_AF-A0A2I0NBQ0-F1
#
_entry.id   AF-A0A2I0NBQ0-F1
#
_cell.length_a   1.000
_cell.length_b   1.000
_cell.length_c   1.000
_cell.angle_alpha   90.00
_cell.angle_beta   90.00
_cell.angle_gamma   90.00
#
_symmetry.space_group_name_H-M   'P 1'
#
loop_
_entity.id
_entity.type
_entity.pdbx_description
1 polymer ?
#
loop_
_entity_poly.entity_id
_entity_poly.type
_entity_poly.pdbx_seq_one_letter_code
_entity_poly.pdbx_strand_id
1 'polypeptide(L)'
;MIKFIWVLCFMFSLGHAASLKVSVLSIFEPKFVRVTLEENREPREVRFLDSSLLEQDGKTYPKLTFQSAYPIKVEIPGRITRAFAGSLTLYPHKNTILLVNNIDLEKYLDSVVFSEMGKAHSEMYRVQAILSRTKALERAKERFRERFVLTDLTDSQAYKGFQHTTAQVKKAVLDTRDLVLTYNDRLAVIYYSSTCGGATTTPLLVWGNHEDGLSSVSCSLAGKSLCGSSPHFKNWEWIVPVEKLRLMLGVAKLSSMTVDKRDPSGRAKWLLIRGSEERRMRGEDFRILVGR
;
A
#
# COMPACT_ATOMS: atom_id res chain seq x y z
N MET A 1 -20.90 15.92 7.24
CA MET A 1 -21.66 15.41 6.08
C MET A 1 -20.64 15.03 5.02
N ILE A 2 -20.46 13.74 4.73
CA ILE A 2 -19.53 13.27 3.69
C ILE A 2 -20.16 13.61 2.34
N LYS A 3 -19.46 14.37 1.49
CA LYS A 3 -19.95 14.74 0.16
C LYS A 3 -19.05 14.10 -0.89
N PHE A 4 -19.66 13.36 -1.83
CA PHE A 4 -19.03 13.06 -3.11
C PHE A 4 -19.24 14.31 -3.97
N ILE A 5 -18.15 15.00 -4.27
CA ILE A 5 -18.19 16.24 -5.06
C ILE A 5 -17.48 15.95 -6.37
N TRP A 6 -18.07 16.40 -7.48
CA TRP A 6 -17.33 16.63 -8.72
C TRP A 6 -16.39 17.80 -8.46
N VAL A 7 -15.20 17.51 -7.94
CA VAL A 7 -14.23 18.57 -7.69
C VAL A 7 -13.57 18.86 -9.03
N LEU A 8 -14.11 19.84 -9.76
CA LEU A 8 -13.31 20.61 -10.71
C LEU A 8 -12.28 21.36 -9.86
N CYS A 9 -11.17 20.70 -9.58
CA CYS A 9 -10.15 21.19 -8.66
C CYS A 9 -9.45 22.38 -9.34
N PHE A 10 -9.96 23.58 -9.14
CA PHE A 10 -9.20 24.79 -9.40
C PHE A 10 -8.00 24.81 -8.42
N MET A 11 -6.80 24.87 -8.99
CA MET A 11 -5.48 24.89 -8.35
C MET A 11 -4.79 23.55 -8.11
N PHE A 12 -4.50 22.84 -9.20
CA PHE A 12 -3.15 22.90 -9.75
C PHE A 12 -3.26 23.24 -11.24
N SER A 13 -2.42 24.14 -11.73
CA SER A 13 -2.08 24.22 -13.16
C SER A 13 -1.33 22.94 -13.56
N LEU A 14 -2.00 21.80 -13.48
CA LEU A 14 -1.59 20.52 -14.05
C LEU A 14 -2.57 20.28 -15.18
N GLY A 15 -2.16 20.67 -16.39
CA GLY A 15 -2.88 20.27 -17.59
C GLY A 15 -3.03 18.76 -17.61
N HIS A 16 -4.28 18.29 -17.56
CA HIS A 16 -4.77 17.00 -18.05
C HIS A 16 -4.10 15.66 -17.65
N ALA A 17 -3.05 15.62 -16.81
CA ALA A 17 -2.50 14.37 -16.28
C ALA A 17 -1.75 14.59 -14.96
N ALA A 18 -2.38 14.23 -13.83
CA ALA A 18 -1.67 14.14 -12.56
C ALA A 18 -0.77 12.89 -12.58
N SER A 19 0.55 13.09 -12.58
CA SER A 19 1.53 11.99 -12.47
C SER A 19 1.85 11.68 -11.01
N LEU A 20 1.85 10.40 -10.64
CA LEU A 20 2.24 9.88 -9.34
C LEU A 20 3.63 9.25 -9.39
N LYS A 21 4.43 9.49 -8.34
CA LYS A 21 5.73 8.84 -8.13
C LYS A 21 5.60 7.75 -7.07
N VAL A 22 5.74 6.49 -7.47
CA VAL A 22 5.58 5.31 -6.61
C VAL A 22 6.93 4.60 -6.46
N SER A 23 7.38 4.39 -5.23
CA SER A 23 8.53 3.52 -4.95
C SER A 23 8.11 2.07 -5.14
N VAL A 24 8.83 1.32 -5.97
CA VAL A 24 8.48 -0.05 -6.36
C VAL A 24 9.60 -1.03 -6.03
N LEU A 25 9.23 -2.27 -5.71
CA LEU A 25 10.17 -3.38 -5.48
C LEU A 25 11.19 -3.13 -4.34
N SER A 26 10.92 -2.17 -3.45
CA SER A 26 11.87 -1.75 -2.42
C SER A 26 12.15 -2.82 -1.38
N ILE A 27 11.20 -3.73 -1.14
CA ILE A 27 11.34 -4.88 -0.22
C ILE A 27 12.48 -5.83 -0.63
N PHE A 28 12.87 -5.83 -1.91
CA PHE A 28 13.93 -6.71 -2.41
C PHE A 28 15.34 -6.12 -2.24
N GLU A 29 15.43 -4.83 -1.90
CA GLU A 29 16.69 -4.08 -1.79
C GLU A 29 17.70 -4.43 -2.90
N PRO A 30 17.33 -4.37 -4.19
CA PRO A 30 18.18 -4.85 -5.27
C PRO A 30 19.46 -4.03 -5.41
N LYS A 31 20.60 -4.71 -5.53
CA LYS A 31 21.87 -4.11 -5.99
C LYS A 31 22.08 -4.20 -7.49
N PHE A 32 21.21 -4.95 -8.16
CA PHE A 32 21.28 -5.24 -9.58
C PHE A 32 19.87 -5.44 -10.13
N VAL A 33 19.57 -4.81 -11.27
CA VAL A 33 18.31 -4.99 -11.99
C VAL A 33 18.57 -5.03 -13.50
N ARG A 34 17.71 -5.73 -14.23
CA ARG A 34 17.61 -5.61 -15.69
C ARG A 34 16.35 -4.83 -16.06
N VAL A 35 16.51 -3.83 -16.91
CA VAL A 35 15.40 -3.01 -17.40
C VAL A 35 15.25 -3.21 -18.90
N THR A 36 14.11 -3.71 -19.33
CA THR A 36 13.79 -3.94 -20.75
C THR A 36 12.65 -3.02 -21.17
N LEU A 37 12.88 -2.25 -22.23
CA LEU A 37 11.81 -1.53 -22.92
C LEU A 37 11.21 -2.47 -23.96
N GLU A 38 9.89 -2.67 -23.95
CA GLU A 38 9.21 -3.55 -24.90
C GLU A 38 9.45 -3.18 -26.37
N GLU A 39 9.72 -1.90 -26.65
CA GLU A 39 10.06 -1.37 -27.97
C GLU A 39 11.31 -2.03 -28.58
N ASN A 40 12.36 -2.22 -27.76
CA ASN A 40 13.66 -2.67 -28.23
C ASN A 40 13.98 -4.11 -27.80
N ARG A 41 13.26 -4.65 -26.80
CA ARG A 41 13.40 -6.00 -26.21
C ARG A 41 14.79 -6.37 -25.67
N GLU A 42 15.78 -5.49 -25.78
CA GLU A 42 17.10 -5.68 -25.19
C GLU A 42 17.12 -5.22 -23.72
N PRO A 43 17.50 -6.11 -22.77
CA PRO A 43 17.64 -5.74 -21.37
C PRO A 43 18.89 -4.88 -21.15
N ARG A 44 18.72 -3.75 -20.47
CA ARG A 44 19.81 -2.92 -19.97
C ARG A 44 20.11 -3.29 -18.52
N GLU A 45 21.36 -3.64 -18.26
CA GLU A 45 21.84 -3.98 -16.92
C GLU A 45 22.13 -2.69 -16.13
N VAL A 46 21.64 -2.62 -14.89
CA VAL A 46 21.93 -1.51 -13.97
C VAL A 46 22.42 -2.06 -12.65
N ARG A 47 23.60 -1.61 -12.22
CA ARG A 47 24.27 -2.04 -10.99
C ARG A 47 24.37 -0.87 -10.02
N PHE A 48 24.20 -1.16 -8.73
CA PHE A 48 24.55 -0.26 -7.66
C PHE A 48 26.07 -0.23 -7.51
N LEU A 49 26.66 0.97 -7.57
CA LEU A 49 28.09 1.16 -7.32
C LEU A 49 28.31 1.61 -5.88
N ASP A 50 27.71 2.75 -5.52
CA ASP A 50 27.76 3.31 -4.17
C ASP A 50 26.52 4.18 -3.89
N SER A 51 26.47 4.82 -2.73
CA SER A 51 25.32 5.63 -2.28
C SER A 51 24.97 6.84 -3.18
N SER A 52 25.83 7.19 -4.14
CA SER A 52 25.73 8.32 -5.05
C SER A 52 25.69 7.93 -6.54
N LEU A 53 26.13 6.72 -6.91
CA LEU A 53 26.28 6.31 -8.30
C LEU A 53 25.68 4.93 -8.62
N LEU A 54 25.12 4.83 -9.83
CA LEU A 54 24.75 3.60 -10.52
C LEU A 54 25.68 3.39 -11.71
N GLU A 55 25.86 2.14 -12.13
CA GLU A 55 26.59 1.77 -13.34
C GLU A 55 25.65 1.16 -14.38
N GLN A 56 25.80 1.55 -15.64
CA GLN A 56 25.19 0.92 -16.82
C GLN A 56 26.18 1.00 -17.98
N ASP A 57 26.47 -0.14 -18.60
CA ASP A 57 27.37 -0.27 -19.76
C ASP A 57 28.74 0.41 -19.56
N GLY A 58 29.33 0.23 -18.37
CA GLY A 58 30.63 0.81 -18.01
C GLY A 58 30.62 2.32 -17.72
N LYS A 59 29.46 2.98 -17.76
CA LYS A 59 29.29 4.40 -17.43
C LYS A 59 28.57 4.57 -16.10
N THR A 60 28.91 5.63 -15.37
CA THR A 60 28.31 5.94 -14.07
C THR A 60 27.28 7.06 -14.16
N TYR A 61 26.23 6.95 -13.35
CA TYR A 61 25.10 7.87 -13.36
C TYR A 61 24.60 8.15 -11.94
N PRO A 62 24.30 9.41 -11.57
CA PRO A 62 23.65 9.72 -10.29
C PRO A 62 22.17 9.28 -10.26
N LYS A 63 21.58 9.04 -11.44
CA LYS A 63 20.26 8.43 -11.64
C LYS A 63 20.12 7.98 -13.10
N LEU A 64 19.27 6.99 -13.35
CA LEU A 64 18.89 6.56 -14.70
C LEU A 64 17.39 6.67 -14.87
N THR A 65 16.91 7.21 -15.99
CA THR A 65 15.47 7.28 -16.29
C THR A 65 15.16 6.57 -17.59
N PHE A 66 14.18 5.69 -17.52
CA PHE A 66 13.64 4.93 -18.63
C PHE A 66 12.22 5.43 -18.89
N GLN A 67 11.92 5.81 -20.13
CA GLN A 67 10.60 6.28 -20.54
C GLN A 67 10.18 5.50 -21.78
N SER A 68 8.93 5.04 -21.79
CA SER A 68 8.36 4.30 -22.93
C SER A 68 6.86 4.51 -23.00
N ALA A 69 6.31 4.48 -24.20
CA ALA A 69 4.87 4.42 -24.41
C ALA A 69 4.30 3.02 -24.08
N TYR A 70 5.17 2.02 -24.09
CA TYR A 70 4.88 0.62 -23.79
C TYR A 70 5.37 0.25 -22.38
N PRO A 71 4.99 -0.93 -21.86
CA PRO A 71 5.43 -1.35 -20.55
C PRO A 71 6.96 -1.45 -20.44
N ILE A 72 7.51 -0.99 -19.32
CA ILE A 72 8.90 -1.13 -18.92
C ILE A 72 8.99 -2.34 -17.99
N LYS A 73 9.65 -3.40 -18.47
CA LYS A 73 9.85 -4.62 -17.69
C LYS A 73 11.10 -4.47 -16.82
N VAL A 74 10.97 -4.79 -15.54
CA VAL A 74 12.05 -4.81 -14.57
C VAL A 74 12.18 -6.23 -14.03
N GLU A 75 13.40 -6.76 -14.09
CA GLU A 75 13.77 -8.03 -13.50
C GLU A 75 14.79 -7.80 -12.38
N ILE A 76 14.51 -8.41 -11.22
CA ILE A 76 15.49 -8.68 -10.17
C ILE A 76 15.79 -10.19 -10.27
N PRO A 77 16.95 -10.60 -10.81
CA PRO A 77 17.22 -11.99 -11.12
C PRO A 77 17.02 -12.92 -9.93
N GLY A 78 16.32 -14.04 -10.17
CA GLY A 78 16.00 -15.03 -9.13
C GLY A 78 15.01 -14.57 -8.06
N ARG A 79 14.43 -13.36 -8.18
CA ARG A 79 13.49 -12.80 -7.20
C ARG A 79 12.14 -12.46 -7.81
N ILE A 80 12.10 -11.56 -8.79
CA ILE A 80 10.83 -11.08 -9.37
C ILE A 80 11.03 -10.46 -10.76
N THR A 81 9.99 -10.55 -11.58
CA THR A 81 9.84 -9.77 -12.81
C THR A 81 8.52 -9.01 -12.73
N ARG A 82 8.53 -7.71 -13.04
CA ARG A 82 7.32 -6.87 -13.05
C ARG A 82 7.38 -5.81 -14.16
N ALA A 83 6.24 -5.53 -14.78
CA ALA A 83 6.11 -4.50 -15.81
C ALA A 83 5.43 -3.24 -15.26
N PHE A 84 5.90 -2.06 -15.67
CA PHE A 84 5.40 -0.76 -15.25
C PHE A 84 5.04 0.10 -16.46
N ALA A 85 4.09 1.02 -16.32
CA ALA A 85 3.77 1.98 -17.38
C ALA A 85 4.34 3.38 -17.06
N GLY A 86 4.47 4.22 -18.09
CA GLY A 86 4.99 5.57 -17.95
C GLY A 86 6.51 5.57 -17.96
N SER A 87 7.12 6.12 -16.92
CA SER A 87 8.59 6.15 -16.80
C SER A 87 9.06 5.53 -15.49
N LEU A 88 10.28 5.02 -15.48
CA LEU A 88 10.94 4.44 -14.32
C LEU A 88 12.27 5.16 -14.09
N THR A 89 12.44 5.73 -12.91
CA THR A 89 13.72 6.35 -12.50
C THR A 89 14.37 5.52 -11.41
N LEU A 90 15.65 5.18 -11.62
CA LEU A 90 16.50 4.46 -10.67
C LEU A 90 17.42 5.46 -9.99
N TYR A 91 17.50 5.37 -8.66
CA TYR A 91 18.42 6.16 -7.84
C TYR A 91 19.32 5.23 -7.02
N PRO A 92 20.60 5.56 -6.82
CA PRO A 92 21.36 4.99 -5.73
C PRO A 92 20.75 5.47 -4.41
N HIS A 93 20.54 4.55 -3.47
CA HIS A 93 19.97 4.86 -2.17
C HIS A 93 20.53 3.95 -1.09
N LYS A 94 21.26 4.52 -0.13
CA LYS A 94 21.94 3.76 0.94
C LYS A 94 22.85 2.69 0.32
N ASN A 95 22.51 1.40 0.45
CA ASN A 95 23.26 0.25 -0.06
C ASN A 95 22.45 -0.53 -1.13
N THR A 96 21.54 0.15 -1.84
CA THR A 96 20.61 -0.47 -2.78
C THR A 96 20.20 0.49 -3.92
N ILE A 97 19.47 -0.02 -4.90
CA ILE A 97 18.81 0.76 -5.95
C ILE A 97 17.37 1.05 -5.51
N LEU A 98 17.02 2.33 -5.43
CA LEU A 98 15.64 2.79 -5.29
C LEU A 98 15.01 2.93 -6.67
N LEU A 99 13.94 2.18 -6.93
CA LEU A 99 13.17 2.26 -8.17
C LEU A 99 11.91 3.10 -7.93
N VAL A 100 11.74 4.16 -8.72
CA VAL A 100 10.58 5.05 -8.67
C VAL A 100 9.85 5.01 -10.01
N ASN A 101 8.63 4.48 -10.02
CA ASN A 101 7.76 4.54 -11.19
C ASN A 101 6.95 5.84 -11.17
N ASN A 102 7.12 6.65 -12.23
CA ASN A 102 6.32 7.84 -12.49
C ASN A 102 5.24 7.50 -13.52
N ILE A 103 3.97 7.55 -13.10
CA ILE A 103 2.83 6.99 -13.81
C ILE A 103 1.63 7.94 -13.74
N ASP A 104 0.79 7.92 -14.77
CA ASP A 104 -0.50 8.61 -14.74
C ASP A 104 -1.42 8.03 -13.63
N LEU A 105 -2.13 8.91 -12.92
CA LEU A 105 -3.01 8.55 -11.82
C LEU A 105 -4.04 7.48 -12.21
N GLU A 106 -4.68 7.59 -13.37
CA GLU A 106 -5.73 6.64 -13.77
C GLU A 106 -5.14 5.27 -14.13
N LYS A 107 -3.96 5.24 -14.79
CA LYS A 107 -3.22 3.99 -15.01
C LYS A 107 -2.72 3.34 -13.71
N TYR A 108 -2.40 4.14 -12.70
CA TYR A 108 -2.07 3.64 -11.37
C TYR A 108 -3.29 2.98 -10.71
N LEU A 109 -4.46 3.63 -10.80
CA LEU A 109 -5.71 3.15 -10.21
C LEU A 109 -6.18 1.84 -10.85
N ASP A 110 -6.00 1.65 -12.16
CA ASP A 110 -6.29 0.38 -12.84
C ASP A 110 -5.61 -0.82 -12.15
N SER A 111 -4.36 -0.63 -11.71
CA SER A 111 -3.56 -1.65 -11.04
C SER A 111 -3.95 -1.82 -9.56
N VAL A 112 -4.12 -0.70 -8.86
CA VAL A 112 -4.42 -0.70 -7.43
C VAL A 112 -5.79 -1.30 -7.14
N VAL A 113 -6.82 -0.87 -7.87
CA VAL A 113 -8.19 -1.32 -7.63
C VAL A 113 -8.30 -2.84 -7.75
N PHE A 114 -7.69 -3.42 -8.79
CA PHE A 114 -7.69 -4.87 -8.94
C PHE A 114 -6.82 -5.57 -7.89
N SER A 115 -5.66 -5.01 -7.56
CA SER A 115 -4.72 -5.61 -6.62
C SER A 115 -5.24 -5.64 -5.18
N GLU A 116 -6.05 -4.65 -4.80
CA GLU A 116 -6.67 -4.54 -3.47
C GLU A 116 -7.96 -5.39 -3.35
N MET A 117 -8.76 -5.46 -4.41
CA MET A 117 -10.08 -6.10 -4.37
C MET A 117 -10.08 -7.55 -4.87
N GLY A 118 -9.15 -7.92 -5.75
CA GLY A 118 -9.24 -9.16 -6.51
C GLY A 118 -10.51 -9.21 -7.37
N LYS A 119 -11.21 -10.35 -7.36
CA LYS A 119 -12.52 -10.49 -8.02
C LYS A 119 -13.62 -9.97 -7.09
N ALA A 120 -14.29 -8.90 -7.50
CA ALA A 120 -15.40 -8.28 -6.79
C ALA A 120 -16.51 -7.81 -7.74
N HIS A 121 -17.61 -7.35 -7.16
CA HIS A 121 -18.71 -6.71 -7.89
C HIS A 121 -18.30 -5.36 -8.48
N SER A 122 -18.90 -4.93 -9.59
CA SER A 122 -18.55 -3.70 -10.31
C SER A 122 -18.58 -2.45 -9.43
N GLU A 123 -19.63 -2.28 -8.62
CA GLU A 123 -19.77 -1.15 -7.69
C GLU A 123 -18.66 -1.10 -6.64
N MET A 124 -18.13 -2.25 -6.22
CA MET A 124 -17.00 -2.28 -5.30
C MET A 124 -15.72 -1.73 -5.95
N TYR A 125 -15.51 -1.99 -7.24
CA TYR A 125 -14.39 -1.38 -7.98
C TYR A 125 -14.53 0.14 -8.09
N ARG A 126 -15.75 0.66 -8.28
CA ARG A 126 -16.01 2.11 -8.33
C ARG A 126 -15.71 2.76 -6.98
N VAL A 127 -16.21 2.19 -5.88
CA VAL A 127 -15.90 2.67 -4.52
C VAL A 127 -14.39 2.63 -4.27
N GLN A 128 -13.73 1.51 -4.59
CA GLN A 128 -12.29 1.37 -4.41
C GLN A 128 -11.51 2.38 -5.26
N ALA A 129 -11.94 2.68 -6.48
CA ALA A 129 -11.31 3.68 -7.34
C ALA A 129 -11.36 5.08 -6.71
N ILE A 130 -12.52 5.51 -6.20
CA ILE A 130 -12.68 6.81 -5.52
C ILE A 130 -11.80 6.88 -4.26
N LEU A 131 -11.84 5.84 -3.42
CA LEU A 131 -11.05 5.76 -2.20
C LEU A 131 -9.54 5.79 -2.50
N SER A 132 -9.11 5.02 -3.51
CA SER A 132 -7.72 4.95 -3.92
C SER A 132 -7.22 6.26 -4.53
N ARG A 133 -8.04 6.90 -5.36
CA ARG A 133 -7.73 8.21 -5.95
C ARG A 133 -7.55 9.27 -4.88
N THR A 134 -8.48 9.32 -3.93
CA THR A 134 -8.43 10.25 -2.81
C THR A 134 -7.15 10.06 -1.99
N LYS A 135 -6.82 8.80 -1.62
CA LYS A 135 -5.60 8.48 -0.88
C LYS A 135 -4.34 8.89 -1.64
N ALA A 136 -4.27 8.59 -2.94
CA ALA A 136 -3.11 8.89 -3.75
C ALA A 136 -2.88 10.41 -3.88
N LEU A 137 -3.94 11.19 -4.09
CA LEU A 137 -3.87 12.64 -4.19
C LEU A 137 -3.56 13.30 -2.84
N GLU A 138 -4.12 12.79 -1.75
CA GLU A 138 -3.85 13.23 -0.39
C GLU A 138 -2.36 13.08 -0.06
N ARG A 139 -1.78 11.90 -0.30
CA ARG A 139 -0.34 11.66 -0.12
C ARG A 139 0.53 12.45 -1.08
N ALA A 140 0.10 12.62 -2.33
CA ALA A 140 0.83 13.43 -3.29
C ALA A 140 0.93 14.90 -2.86
N LYS A 141 -0.13 15.43 -2.25
CA LYS A 141 -0.15 16.79 -1.69
C LYS A 141 0.81 16.93 -0.50
N GLU A 142 0.82 15.96 0.42
CA GLU A 142 1.71 16.00 1.59
C GLU A 142 3.19 15.86 1.20
N ARG A 143 3.49 15.00 0.23
CA ARG A 143 4.87 14.56 -0.09
C ARG A 143 5.38 15.09 -1.41
N PHE A 144 4.84 16.20 -1.93
CA PHE A 144 5.13 16.71 -3.27
C PHE A 144 6.63 17.00 -3.55
N ARG A 145 7.43 17.25 -2.50
CA ARG A 145 8.88 17.48 -2.59
C ARG A 145 9.72 16.20 -2.53
N GLU A 146 9.10 15.06 -2.22
CA GLU A 146 9.80 13.79 -2.05
C GLU A 146 10.06 13.10 -3.40
N ARG A 147 11.03 12.17 -3.39
CA ARG A 147 11.35 11.36 -4.58
C ARG A 147 10.18 10.46 -5.00
N PHE A 148 9.36 10.05 -4.04
CA PHE A 148 8.14 9.27 -4.23
C PHE A 148 7.12 9.64 -3.16
N VAL A 149 5.84 9.46 -3.48
CA VAL A 149 4.71 9.80 -2.59
C VAL A 149 4.03 8.56 -2.02
N LEU A 150 4.16 7.42 -2.71
CA LEU A 150 3.56 6.12 -2.37
C LEU A 150 4.59 4.99 -2.52
N THR A 151 4.35 3.86 -1.85
CA THR A 151 5.06 2.59 -2.03
C THR A 151 4.15 1.58 -2.76
N ASP A 152 4.72 0.49 -3.26
CA ASP A 152 3.99 -0.63 -3.88
C ASP A 152 3.50 -1.68 -2.89
N LEU A 153 3.62 -1.39 -1.60
CA LEU A 153 3.23 -2.24 -0.48
C LEU A 153 1.87 -1.81 0.09
N THR A 154 1.29 -2.69 0.90
CA THR A 154 -0.05 -2.51 1.49
C THR A 154 -0.13 -1.40 2.55
N ASP A 155 1.01 -0.86 3.00
CA ASP A 155 1.05 0.32 3.87
C ASP A 155 0.63 1.60 3.13
N SER A 156 1.00 1.71 1.85
CA SER A 156 0.45 2.69 0.91
C SER A 156 -0.79 2.12 0.24
N GLN A 157 -0.63 1.41 -0.88
CA GLN A 157 -1.68 0.71 -1.61
C GLN A 157 -1.01 -0.40 -2.43
N ALA A 158 -1.68 -1.55 -2.58
CA ALA A 158 -1.15 -2.67 -3.34
C ALA A 158 -1.02 -2.29 -4.84
N TYR A 159 0.17 -1.89 -5.28
CA TYR A 159 0.45 -1.54 -6.67
C TYR A 159 1.33 -2.62 -7.33
N LYS A 160 0.75 -3.42 -8.23
CA LYS A 160 1.45 -4.56 -8.84
C LYS A 160 1.95 -4.29 -10.27
N GLY A 161 1.88 -3.04 -10.74
CA GLY A 161 2.35 -2.67 -12.08
C GLY A 161 1.28 -2.83 -13.16
N PHE A 162 1.71 -2.78 -14.43
CA PHE A 162 0.86 -2.58 -15.61
C PHE A 162 -0.12 -3.73 -15.90
N GLN A 163 0.28 -4.98 -15.66
CA GLN A 163 -0.49 -6.15 -16.10
C GLN A 163 -1.63 -6.55 -15.15
N HIS A 164 -1.78 -5.88 -14.01
CA HIS A 164 -2.71 -6.28 -12.96
C HIS A 164 -4.05 -5.54 -13.04
N THR A 165 -4.86 -5.79 -14.07
CA THR A 165 -6.19 -5.18 -14.18
C THR A 165 -7.14 -5.97 -15.09
N THR A 166 -8.41 -5.57 -15.14
CA THR A 166 -9.45 -6.15 -16.03
C THR A 166 -10.24 -5.04 -16.73
N ALA A 167 -10.98 -5.37 -17.80
CA ALA A 167 -11.84 -4.40 -18.48
C ALA A 167 -12.90 -3.78 -17.55
N GLN A 168 -13.43 -4.55 -16.59
CA GLN A 168 -14.41 -4.05 -15.62
C GLN A 168 -13.78 -3.03 -14.66
N VAL A 169 -12.54 -3.28 -14.22
CA VAL A 169 -11.80 -2.34 -13.36
C VAL A 169 -11.49 -1.06 -14.13
N LYS A 170 -10.97 -1.17 -15.36
CA LYS A 170 -10.74 0.00 -16.23
C LYS A 170 -12.00 0.85 -16.41
N LYS A 171 -13.13 0.18 -16.64
CA LYS A 171 -14.42 0.87 -16.76
C LYS A 171 -14.80 1.56 -15.45
N ALA A 172 -14.64 0.91 -14.30
CA ALA A 172 -14.96 1.52 -13.00
C ALA A 172 -14.08 2.73 -12.66
N VAL A 173 -12.78 2.66 -12.98
CA VAL A 173 -11.83 3.77 -12.84
C VAL A 173 -12.26 4.95 -13.73
N LEU A 174 -12.58 4.68 -15.00
CA LEU A 174 -13.07 5.67 -15.95
C LEU A 174 -14.42 6.28 -15.55
N ASP A 175 -15.39 5.46 -15.14
CA ASP A 175 -16.73 5.90 -14.72
C ASP A 175 -16.69 6.79 -13.47
N THR A 176 -15.60 6.72 -12.68
CA THR A 176 -15.39 7.50 -11.46
C THR A 176 -14.26 8.51 -11.60
N ARG A 177 -13.87 8.83 -12.83
CA ARG A 177 -12.81 9.81 -13.10
C ARG A 177 -13.12 11.12 -12.38
N ASP A 178 -12.09 11.72 -11.79
CA ASP A 178 -12.15 12.99 -11.05
C ASP A 178 -13.05 12.98 -9.79
N LEU A 179 -13.67 11.85 -9.43
CA LEU A 179 -14.38 11.69 -8.17
C LEU A 179 -13.41 11.37 -7.03
N VAL A 180 -13.50 12.19 -6.00
CA VAL A 180 -12.74 12.07 -4.75
C VAL A 180 -13.67 12.22 -3.55
N LEU A 181 -13.24 11.68 -2.40
CA LEU A 181 -13.93 11.83 -1.14
C LEU A 181 -13.37 13.04 -0.39
N THR A 182 -14.28 13.90 0.11
CA THR A 182 -13.88 15.08 0.88
C THR A 182 -14.55 15.11 2.26
N TYR A 183 -13.85 15.70 3.21
CA TYR A 183 -14.35 16.01 4.55
C TYR A 183 -13.87 17.41 4.94
N ASN A 184 -14.80 18.28 5.33
CA ASN A 184 -14.54 19.71 5.61
C ASN A 184 -13.71 20.39 4.51
N ASP A 185 -14.16 20.25 3.25
CA ASP A 185 -13.57 20.84 2.04
C ASP A 185 -12.09 20.49 1.78
N ARG A 186 -11.61 19.40 2.40
CA ARG A 186 -10.29 18.81 2.17
C ARG A 186 -10.44 17.37 1.69
N LEU A 187 -9.44 16.85 0.98
CA LEU A 187 -9.36 15.43 0.68
C LEU A 187 -9.46 14.64 1.99
N ALA A 188 -10.35 13.66 2.04
CA ALA A 188 -10.52 12.84 3.23
C ALA A 188 -9.31 11.90 3.38
N VAL A 189 -8.86 11.69 4.62
CA VAL A 189 -7.85 10.66 4.91
C VAL A 189 -8.51 9.29 4.82
N ILE A 190 -7.98 8.45 3.93
CA ILE A 190 -8.59 7.16 3.59
C ILE A 190 -7.84 6.00 4.23
N TYR A 191 -8.60 5.20 4.99
CA TYR A 191 -8.21 3.88 5.45
C TYR A 191 -9.22 2.84 4.95
N TYR A 192 -8.73 1.71 4.48
CA TYR A 192 -9.55 0.55 4.14
C TYR A 192 -8.81 -0.73 4.56
N SER A 193 -9.56 -1.82 4.71
CA SER A 193 -9.02 -3.12 5.09
C SER A 193 -9.87 -4.23 4.49
N SER A 194 -9.29 -5.40 4.24
CA SER A 194 -9.98 -6.54 3.63
C SER A 194 -11.22 -7.00 4.41
N THR A 195 -11.09 -7.25 5.71
CA THR A 195 -12.17 -7.84 6.52
C THR A 195 -12.08 -7.29 7.95
N CYS A 196 -13.20 -6.84 8.51
CA CYS A 196 -13.27 -6.39 9.90
C CYS A 196 -13.75 -7.50 10.84
N GLY A 197 -13.50 -7.37 12.14
CA GLY A 197 -13.95 -8.34 13.16
C GLY A 197 -15.40 -8.19 13.62
N GLY A 198 -16.22 -7.40 12.90
CA GLY A 198 -17.62 -7.10 13.25
C GLY A 198 -17.92 -5.60 13.38
N ALA A 199 -16.89 -4.76 13.47
CA ALA A 199 -16.98 -3.31 13.38
C ALA A 199 -15.68 -2.71 12.80
N THR A 200 -15.77 -1.52 12.21
CA THR A 200 -14.59 -0.71 11.89
C THR A 200 -13.98 -0.12 13.16
N THR A 201 -12.77 0.42 13.09
CA THR A 201 -12.11 1.12 14.21
C THR A 201 -11.54 2.45 13.72
N THR A 202 -11.07 3.28 14.63
CA THR A 202 -10.51 4.59 14.32
C THR A 202 -8.98 4.57 14.34
N PRO A 203 -8.31 5.49 13.60
CA PRO A 203 -6.85 5.63 13.65
C PRO A 203 -6.32 5.84 15.07
N LEU A 204 -7.07 6.56 15.92
CA LEU A 204 -6.72 6.79 17.32
C LEU A 204 -6.58 5.50 18.12
N LEU A 205 -7.45 4.52 17.86
CA LEU A 205 -7.43 3.24 18.58
C LEU A 205 -6.33 2.30 18.07
N VAL A 206 -5.91 2.45 16.82
CA VAL A 206 -4.88 1.59 16.19
C VAL A 206 -3.48 2.17 16.35
N TRP A 207 -3.28 3.43 15.92
CA TRP A 207 -1.97 4.08 15.83
C TRP A 207 -1.79 5.26 16.80
N GLY A 208 -2.87 5.75 17.41
CA GLY A 208 -2.82 6.83 18.40
C GLY A 208 -2.97 8.24 17.83
N ASN A 209 -3.13 8.39 16.52
CA ASN A 209 -3.40 9.69 15.88
C ASN A 209 -4.91 9.94 15.76
N HIS A 210 -5.33 11.19 16.01
CA HIS A 210 -6.70 11.62 15.77
C HIS A 210 -6.92 11.93 14.29
N GLU A 211 -8.07 11.56 13.75
CA GLU A 211 -8.50 11.92 12.40
C GLU A 211 -9.98 12.27 12.44
N ASP A 212 -10.31 13.47 12.00
CA ASP A 212 -11.69 13.95 12.05
C ASP A 212 -12.55 13.20 11.01
N GLY A 213 -13.83 13.01 11.32
CA GLY A 213 -14.77 12.36 10.39
C GLY A 213 -14.66 10.84 10.31
N LEU A 214 -13.74 10.19 11.05
CA LEU A 214 -13.64 8.74 11.15
C LEU A 214 -14.16 8.23 12.49
N SER A 215 -15.29 7.52 12.44
CA SER A 215 -15.88 6.84 13.59
C SER A 215 -15.96 5.33 13.37
N SER A 216 -15.95 4.57 14.47
CA SER A 216 -16.26 3.13 14.41
C SER A 216 -17.73 2.93 14.02
N VAL A 217 -17.97 2.00 13.10
CA VAL A 217 -19.31 1.64 12.60
C VAL A 217 -19.46 0.13 12.70
N SER A 218 -20.63 -0.33 13.15
CA SER A 218 -20.98 -1.76 13.15
C SER A 218 -20.99 -2.30 11.72
N CYS A 219 -20.35 -3.43 11.50
CA CYS A 219 -20.34 -4.12 10.21
C CYS A 219 -21.55 -5.05 10.08
N SER A 220 -22.74 -4.48 10.19
CA SER A 220 -23.99 -5.22 10.04
C SER A 220 -25.05 -4.40 9.30
N LEU A 221 -25.85 -5.08 8.51
CA LEU A 221 -27.01 -4.53 7.84
C LEU A 221 -28.20 -5.47 8.04
N ALA A 222 -29.31 -4.94 8.58
CA ALA A 222 -30.50 -5.74 8.92
C ALA A 222 -30.16 -6.99 9.76
N GLY A 223 -29.28 -6.84 10.76
CA GLY A 223 -28.85 -7.92 11.66
C GLY A 223 -27.88 -8.93 11.05
N LYS A 224 -27.48 -8.78 9.77
CA LYS A 224 -26.52 -9.67 9.10
C LYS A 224 -25.14 -9.02 9.03
N SER A 225 -24.10 -9.77 9.40
CA SER A 225 -22.72 -9.31 9.26
C SER A 225 -22.33 -9.18 7.79
N LEU A 226 -21.84 -8.00 7.38
CA LEU A 226 -21.41 -7.75 6.00
C LEU A 226 -20.08 -8.45 5.69
N CYS A 227 -19.19 -8.56 6.68
CA CYS A 227 -17.96 -9.35 6.57
C CYS A 227 -18.18 -10.84 6.87
N GLY A 228 -19.39 -11.25 7.28
CA GLY A 228 -19.70 -12.58 7.80
C GLY A 228 -19.31 -13.75 6.90
N SER A 229 -19.36 -13.53 5.58
CA SER A 229 -19.05 -14.52 4.54
C SER A 229 -17.60 -14.49 4.07
N SER A 230 -16.78 -13.54 4.54
CA SER A 230 -15.37 -13.49 4.15
C SER A 230 -14.64 -14.73 4.69
N PRO A 231 -13.78 -15.39 3.89
CA PRO A 231 -12.94 -16.50 4.35
C PRO A 231 -11.96 -16.06 5.45
N HIS A 232 -11.75 -14.76 5.61
CA HIS A 232 -10.88 -14.18 6.64
C HIS A 232 -11.66 -13.75 7.90
N PHE A 233 -12.98 -13.93 7.95
CA PHE A 233 -13.82 -13.47 9.07
C PHE A 233 -13.90 -14.50 10.20
N LYS A 234 -14.06 -15.79 9.87
CA LYS A 234 -14.19 -16.89 10.83
C LYS A 234 -13.13 -17.96 10.58
N ASN A 235 -12.74 -18.64 11.66
CA ASN A 235 -11.97 -19.89 11.64
C ASN A 235 -10.56 -19.80 11.02
N TRP A 236 -9.87 -18.67 11.17
CA TRP A 236 -8.44 -18.63 10.92
C TRP A 236 -7.69 -18.96 12.21
N GLU A 237 -6.68 -19.82 12.08
CA GLU A 237 -5.75 -20.13 13.15
C GLU A 237 -4.34 -19.79 12.66
N TRP A 238 -3.52 -19.28 13.58
CA TRP A 238 -2.12 -19.05 13.31
C TRP A 238 -1.30 -19.69 14.43
N ILE A 239 -0.54 -20.72 14.06
CA ILE A 239 0.23 -21.54 15.00
C ILE A 239 1.69 -21.10 14.94
N VAL A 240 2.24 -20.77 16.10
CA VAL A 240 3.65 -20.41 16.26
C VAL A 240 4.29 -21.27 17.34
N PRO A 241 5.46 -21.88 17.09
CA PRO A 241 6.21 -22.56 18.15
C PRO A 241 6.55 -21.58 19.28
N VAL A 242 6.37 -22.01 20.53
CA VAL A 242 6.60 -21.17 21.72
C VAL A 242 8.01 -20.57 21.73
N GLU A 243 9.04 -21.33 21.32
CA GLU A 243 10.41 -20.82 21.24
C GLU A 243 10.56 -19.70 20.20
N LYS A 244 9.91 -19.83 19.03
CA LYS A 244 9.92 -18.77 18.01
C LYS A 244 9.22 -17.52 18.52
N LEU A 245 8.06 -17.69 19.16
CA LEU A 245 7.31 -16.58 19.74
C LEU A 245 8.11 -15.89 20.84
N ARG A 246 8.79 -16.67 21.69
CA ARG A 246 9.65 -16.16 22.76
C ARG A 246 10.79 -15.30 22.22
N LEU A 247 11.45 -15.75 21.15
CA LEU A 247 12.50 -15.00 20.47
C LEU A 247 11.96 -13.71 19.83
N MET A 248 10.82 -13.77 19.14
CA MET A 248 10.15 -12.59 18.58
C MET A 248 9.81 -11.57 19.65
N LEU A 249 9.26 -12.04 20.77
CA LEU A 249 8.95 -11.18 21.92
C LEU A 249 10.23 -10.69 22.63
N GLY A 250 11.37 -11.36 22.48
CA GLY A 250 12.59 -11.01 23.22
C GLY A 250 12.46 -11.27 24.72
N VAL A 251 11.80 -12.36 25.12
CA VAL A 251 11.65 -12.75 26.54
C VAL A 251 12.44 -14.03 26.83
N ALA A 252 13.01 -14.17 28.03
CA ALA A 252 13.82 -15.35 28.37
C ALA A 252 12.96 -16.60 28.64
N LYS A 253 11.76 -16.39 29.21
CA LYS A 253 10.74 -17.41 29.43
C LYS A 253 9.38 -16.81 29.08
N LEU A 254 8.47 -17.62 28.53
CA LEU A 254 7.07 -17.26 28.30
C LEU A 254 6.19 -18.23 29.07
N SER A 255 5.49 -17.74 30.10
CA SER A 255 4.60 -18.54 30.95
C SER A 255 3.14 -18.39 30.51
N SER A 256 2.70 -17.17 30.18
CA SER A 256 1.36 -16.93 29.64
C SER A 256 1.31 -15.65 28.83
N MET A 257 0.33 -15.56 27.94
CA MET A 257 0.00 -14.36 27.19
C MET A 257 -1.52 -14.25 27.07
N THR A 258 -2.09 -13.14 27.52
CA THR A 258 -3.54 -12.93 27.53
C THR A 258 -3.91 -11.57 26.95
N VAL A 259 -5.13 -11.45 26.44
CA VAL A 259 -5.70 -10.14 26.08
C VAL A 259 -6.10 -9.45 27.38
N ASP A 260 -5.43 -8.35 27.67
CA ASP A 260 -5.64 -7.54 28.89
C ASP A 260 -6.78 -6.54 28.69
N LYS A 261 -6.86 -5.91 27.52
CA LYS A 261 -7.92 -4.95 27.20
C LYS A 261 -8.32 -5.04 25.74
N ARG A 262 -9.62 -4.96 25.47
CA ARG A 262 -10.17 -4.76 24.13
C ARG A 262 -10.64 -3.32 23.94
N ASP A 263 -10.59 -2.84 22.69
CA ASP A 263 -11.22 -1.59 22.29
C ASP A 263 -12.74 -1.78 22.06
N PRO A 264 -13.53 -0.71 21.86
CA PRO A 264 -14.97 -0.82 21.59
C PRO A 264 -15.33 -1.63 20.33
N SER A 265 -14.39 -1.79 19.38
CA SER A 265 -14.57 -2.62 18.18
C SER A 265 -14.25 -4.11 18.44
N GLY A 266 -13.82 -4.47 19.66
CA GLY A 266 -13.46 -5.82 20.05
C GLY A 266 -12.00 -6.21 19.77
N ARG A 267 -11.19 -5.31 19.20
CA ARG A 267 -9.75 -5.57 18.93
C ARG A 267 -8.96 -5.64 20.23
N ALA A 268 -7.95 -6.49 20.29
CA ALA A 268 -7.00 -6.48 21.41
C ALA A 268 -6.23 -5.15 21.38
N LYS A 269 -6.47 -4.30 22.39
CA LYS A 269 -5.75 -3.04 22.58
C LYS A 269 -4.43 -3.29 23.31
N TRP A 270 -4.49 -4.11 24.36
CA TRP A 270 -3.33 -4.49 25.17
C TRP A 270 -3.28 -6.00 25.36
N LEU A 271 -2.08 -6.55 25.22
CA LEU A 271 -1.71 -7.90 25.62
C LEU A 271 -0.86 -7.82 26.88
N LEU A 272 -1.09 -8.75 27.80
CA LEU A 272 -0.26 -8.96 28.97
C LEU A 272 0.58 -10.22 28.75
N ILE A 273 1.90 -10.05 28.77
CA ILE A 273 2.87 -11.10 28.56
C ILE A 273 3.56 -11.36 29.90
N ARG A 274 3.53 -12.61 30.36
CA ARG A 274 4.14 -13.03 31.63
C ARG A 274 5.16 -14.12 31.39
N GLY A 275 6.30 -14.02 32.07
CA GLY A 275 7.39 -14.95 31.92
C GLY A 275 8.52 -14.68 32.91
N SER A 276 9.72 -14.44 32.39
CA SER A 276 10.84 -13.91 33.18
C SER A 276 10.58 -12.50 33.73
N GLU A 277 9.69 -11.77 33.07
CA GLU A 277 9.19 -10.45 33.47
C GLU A 277 7.70 -10.36 33.10
N GLU A 278 6.99 -9.40 33.71
CA GLU A 278 5.65 -9.02 33.29
C GLU A 278 5.74 -7.73 32.46
N ARG A 279 5.14 -7.75 31.27
CA ARG A 279 5.11 -6.57 30.41
C ARG A 279 3.82 -6.48 29.60
N ARG A 280 3.44 -5.25 29.25
CA ARG A 280 2.31 -4.96 28.36
C ARG A 280 2.81 -4.60 26.97
N MET A 281 2.08 -5.08 25.96
CA MET A 281 2.36 -4.81 24.55
C MET A 281 1.04 -4.41 23.86
N ARG A 282 1.08 -3.45 22.93
CA ARG A 282 -0.13 -3.12 22.15
C ARG A 282 -0.45 -4.27 21.21
N GLY A 283 -1.74 -4.52 20.97
CA GLY A 283 -2.14 -5.57 20.04
C GLY A 283 -1.63 -5.34 18.61
N GLU A 284 -1.51 -4.08 18.16
CA GLU A 284 -0.94 -3.75 16.84
C GLU A 284 0.55 -4.06 16.76
N ASP A 285 1.32 -3.75 17.81
CA ASP A 285 2.76 -4.07 17.85
C ASP A 285 2.97 -5.58 17.80
N PHE A 286 2.14 -6.34 18.53
CA PHE A 286 2.13 -7.79 18.45
C PHE A 286 1.80 -8.28 17.04
N ARG A 287 0.74 -7.75 16.41
CA ARG A 287 0.36 -8.12 15.03
C ARG A 287 1.50 -7.90 14.05
N ILE A 288 2.20 -6.76 14.12
CA ILE A 288 3.32 -6.44 13.23
C ILE A 288 4.51 -7.35 13.48
N LEU A 289 4.83 -7.61 14.75
CA LEU A 289 5.96 -8.45 15.16
C LEU A 289 5.80 -9.90 14.70
N VAL A 290 4.59 -10.40 14.77
CA VAL A 290 4.26 -11.82 14.69
C VAL A 290 3.72 -12.21 13.31
N GLY A 291 3.04 -11.27 12.63
CA GLY A 291 2.40 -11.47 11.33
C GLY A 291 3.23 -11.05 10.11
N ARG A 292 4.51 -10.69 10.28
CA ARG A 292 5.45 -10.44 9.17
C ARG A 292 6.34 -11.64 8.91
#